data_AF-A0A357NB83-F1
#
_entry.id   AF-A0A357NB83-F1
#
_cell.length_a   1.000
_cell.length_b   1.000
_cell.length_c   1.000
_cell.angle_alpha   90.00
_cell.angle_beta   90.00
_cell.angle_gamma   90.00
#
_symmetry.space_group_name_H-M   'P 1'
#
loop_
_entity.id
_entity.type
_entity.pdbx_description
1 polymer ?
#
loop_
_entity_poly.entity_id
_entity_poly.type
_entity_poly.pdbx_seq_one_letter_code
_entity_poly.pdbx_strand_id
1 'polypeptide(L)'
;GRKGKLEIAHGGTLFLDEIESMPLNMQVKLLRALSSKEICRVGGEREIPIDVRIISATKKDLLKEADNGNFRDDLYYRISTVTIALPA
;
A
#
# COMPACT_ATOMS: atom_id res chain seq x y z
N GLY A 1 -13.38 9.66 15.30
CA GLY A 1 -12.65 8.54 14.68
C GLY A 1 -11.20 8.57 15.11
N ARG A 2 -10.55 7.40 15.27
CA ARG A 2 -9.11 7.31 15.58
C ARG A 2 -8.28 7.56 14.31
N LYS A 3 -7.06 8.07 14.46
CA LYS A 3 -6.13 8.26 13.33
C LYS A 3 -5.82 6.91 12.66
N GLY A 4 -5.79 6.89 11.34
CA GLY A 4 -5.36 5.72 10.57
C GLY A 4 -3.85 5.48 10.66
N LYS A 5 -3.38 4.28 10.30
CA LYS A 5 -1.95 3.93 10.34
C LYS A 5 -1.08 4.80 9.42
N LEU A 6 -1.57 5.17 8.24
CA LEU A 6 -0.89 6.10 7.33
C LEU A 6 -0.72 7.49 7.95
N GLU A 7 -1.73 8.01 8.65
CA GLU A 7 -1.62 9.30 9.36
C GLU A 7 -0.62 9.22 10.52
N ILE A 8 -0.60 8.10 11.24
CA ILE A 8 0.33 7.89 12.37
C ILE A 8 1.77 7.78 11.86
N ALA A 9 1.98 7.17 10.70
CA ALA A 9 3.30 6.99 10.10
C ALA A 9 3.83 8.22 9.35
N HIS A 10 3.08 9.33 9.32
CA HIS A 10 3.51 10.58 8.67
C HIS A 10 4.88 11.04 9.20
N GLY A 11 5.80 11.35 8.29
CA GLY A 11 7.20 11.67 8.58
C GLY A 11 8.08 10.44 8.84
N GLY A 12 7.57 9.22 8.62
CA GLY A 12 8.23 7.97 8.95
C GLY A 12 8.04 6.87 7.92
N THR A 13 7.99 5.62 8.39
CA THR A 13 7.86 4.43 7.54
C THR A 13 6.69 3.57 8.01
N LEU A 14 5.91 3.04 7.06
CA LEU A 14 4.86 2.06 7.31
C LEU A 14 5.27 0.72 6.71
N PHE A 15 5.32 -0.31 7.56
CA PHE A 15 5.51 -1.69 7.14
C PHE A 15 4.15 -2.37 6.90
N LEU A 16 4.00 -3.00 5.74
CA LEU A 16 2.83 -3.77 5.34
C LEU A 16 3.23 -5.23 5.16
N ASP A 17 2.85 -6.08 6.11
CA ASP A 17 3.04 -7.52 5.97
C ASP A 17 1.90 -8.14 5.16
N GLU A 18 2.18 -9.28 4.53
CA GLU A 18 1.23 -10.08 3.74
C GLU A 18 0.39 -9.24 2.77
N ILE A 19 1.04 -8.35 1.99
CA ILE A 19 0.34 -7.41 1.11
C ILE A 19 -0.53 -8.10 0.04
N GLU A 20 -0.22 -9.35 -0.31
CA GLU A 20 -1.04 -10.21 -1.20
C GLU A 20 -2.44 -10.47 -0.65
N SER A 21 -2.64 -10.39 0.67
CA SER A 21 -3.93 -10.61 1.32
C SER A 21 -4.83 -9.37 1.29
N MET A 22 -4.30 -8.23 0.84
CA MET A 22 -5.01 -6.96 0.82
C MET A 22 -6.18 -7.03 -0.18
N PRO A 23 -7.42 -6.74 0.23
CA PRO A 23 -8.56 -6.67 -0.68
C PRO A 23 -8.35 -5.66 -1.81
N LEU A 24 -8.82 -5.95 -3.03
CA LEU A 24 -8.63 -5.09 -4.22
C LEU A 24 -9.07 -3.64 -3.99
N ASN A 25 -10.16 -3.40 -3.28
CA ASN A 25 -10.64 -2.05 -2.97
C ASN A 25 -9.66 -1.27 -2.06
N MET A 26 -8.93 -1.96 -1.18
CA MET A 26 -7.89 -1.38 -0.34
C MET A 26 -6.61 -1.13 -1.14
N GLN A 27 -6.29 -2.01 -2.09
CA GLN A 27 -5.18 -1.81 -3.02
C GLN A 27 -5.35 -0.51 -3.83
N VAL A 28 -6.56 -0.21 -4.31
CA VAL A 28 -6.87 1.07 -5.00
C VAL A 28 -6.62 2.27 -4.07
N LYS A 29 -7.04 2.18 -2.81
CA LYS A 29 -6.86 3.28 -1.85
C LYS A 29 -5.39 3.48 -1.51
N LEU A 30 -4.62 2.41 -1.36
CA LEU A 30 -3.18 2.48 -1.14
C LEU A 30 -2.49 3.11 -2.35
N LEU A 31 -2.79 2.65 -3.57
CA LEU A 31 -2.22 3.22 -4.79
C LEU A 31 -2.50 4.73 -4.90
N ARG A 32 -3.73 5.16 -4.60
CA ARG A 32 -4.08 6.59 -4.56
C ARG A 32 -3.25 7.34 -3.52
N ALA A 33 -3.18 6.83 -2.29
CA ALA A 33 -2.39 7.44 -1.22
C ALA A 33 -0.91 7.59 -1.59
N LEU A 34 -0.32 6.60 -2.27
CA LEU A 34 1.07 6.65 -2.73
C LEU A 34 1.27 7.62 -3.89
N SER A 35 0.24 7.81 -4.72
CA SER A 35 0.28 8.66 -5.92
C SER A 35 0.05 10.13 -5.60
N SER A 36 -1.03 10.45 -4.87
CA SER A 36 -1.36 11.82 -4.48
C SER A 36 -0.56 12.33 -3.28
N LYS A 37 0.05 11.42 -2.49
CA LYS A 37 0.64 11.73 -1.19
C LYS A 37 -0.38 12.35 -0.22
N GLU A 38 -1.64 11.94 -0.35
CA GLU A 38 -2.75 12.44 0.45
C GLU A 38 -3.73 11.32 0.75
N ILE A 39 -4.42 11.42 1.88
CA ILE A 39 -5.47 10.47 2.25
C ILE A 39 -6.73 11.20 2.73
N CYS A 40 -7.85 10.51 2.62
CA CYS A 40 -9.09 10.94 3.25
C CYS A 40 -9.54 9.89 4.26
N ARG A 41 -10.04 10.34 5.42
CA ARG A 41 -10.60 9.44 6.44
C ARG A 41 -11.89 8.83 5.93
N VAL A 42 -12.22 7.63 6.43
CA VAL A 42 -13.50 6.99 6.12
C VAL A 42 -14.65 7.89 6.57
N GLY A 43 -15.53 8.26 5.64
CA GLY A 43 -16.64 9.19 5.87
C GLY A 43 -16.23 10.67 6.00
N GLY A 44 -14.96 11.00 5.76
CA GLY A 44 -14.51 12.38 5.64
C GLY A 44 -14.48 12.86 4.18
N GLU A 45 -14.35 14.17 4.01
CA GLU A 45 -14.16 14.81 2.71
C GLU A 45 -12.84 15.60 2.63
N ARG A 46 -12.17 15.78 3.78
CA ARG A 46 -10.92 16.53 3.85
C ARG A 46 -9.74 15.65 3.49
N GLU A 47 -8.99 16.09 2.49
CA GLU A 47 -7.68 15.52 2.16
C GLU A 47 -6.63 15.91 3.21
N ILE A 48 -5.80 14.94 3.57
CA ILE A 48 -4.76 15.06 4.59
C ILE A 48 -3.44 14.68 3.93
N PRO A 49 -2.46 15.59 3.83
CA PRO A 49 -1.17 15.28 3.25
C PRO A 49 -0.40 14.26 4.10
N ILE A 50 0.23 13.32 3.41
CA ILE A 50 1.04 12.28 4.02
C ILE A 50 2.42 12.22 3.36
N ASP A 51 3.45 12.13 4.18
CA ASP A 51 4.80 11.79 3.76
C ASP A 51 5.21 10.51 4.47
N VAL A 52 5.16 9.38 3.78
CA VAL A 52 5.38 8.06 4.37
C VAL A 52 6.17 7.21 3.41
N ARG A 53 7.25 6.59 3.89
CA ARG A 53 7.93 5.52 3.18
C ARG A 53 7.19 4.20 3.40
N ILE A 54 6.91 3.45 2.34
CA ILE A 54 6.33 2.11 2.45
C ILE A 54 7.42 1.05 2.34
N ILE A 55 7.30 0.03 3.18
CA ILE A 55 7.99 -1.25 3.02
C ILE A 55 6.90 -2.32 3.05
N SER A 56 6.86 -3.19 2.06
CA SER A 56 5.90 -4.28 1.99
C SER A 56 6.60 -5.63 1.94
N ALA A 57 6.00 -6.63 2.58
CA ALA A 57 6.40 -8.02 2.50
C ALA A 57 5.26 -8.86 1.93
N THR A 58 5.63 -9.95 1.25
CA THR A 58 4.69 -10.89 0.66
C THR A 58 5.26 -12.30 0.67
N LYS A 59 4.39 -13.30 0.82
CA LYS A 59 4.75 -14.73 0.69
C LYS A 59 4.43 -15.29 -0.69
N LYS A 60 3.73 -14.51 -1.53
CA LYS A 60 3.28 -14.93 -2.85
C LYS A 60 3.96 -14.12 -3.94
N ASP A 61 3.95 -14.67 -5.14
CA ASP A 61 4.38 -13.96 -6.33
C ASP A 61 3.28 -12.98 -6.77
N LEU A 62 3.49 -11.69 -6.51
CA LEU A 62 2.50 -10.64 -6.79
C LEU A 62 2.21 -10.47 -8.28
N LEU A 63 3.15 -10.79 -9.18
CA LEU A 63 2.87 -10.74 -10.62
C LEU A 63 1.88 -11.84 -11.01
N LYS A 64 2.05 -13.06 -10.48
CA LYS A 64 1.07 -14.14 -10.69
C LYS A 64 -0.28 -13.83 -10.06
N GLU A 65 -0.29 -13.23 -8.87
CA GLU A 65 -1.56 -12.79 -8.25
C GLU A 65 -2.22 -11.67 -9.07
N ALA A 66 -1.44 -10.86 -9.79
CA ALA A 66 -1.99 -9.86 -10.71
C ALA A 66 -2.58 -10.49 -11.98
N ASP A 67 -1.90 -11.46 -12.59
CA ASP A 67 -2.43 -12.26 -13.71
C ASP A 67 -3.75 -12.97 -13.33
N ASN A 68 -3.87 -13.40 -12.07
CA ASN A 68 -5.07 -14.04 -11.53
C ASN A 68 -6.18 -13.04 -11.12
N GLY A 69 -5.94 -11.73 -11.21
CA GLY A 69 -6.89 -10.69 -10.83
C GLY A 69 -7.05 -10.47 -9.32
N ASN A 70 -6.18 -11.05 -8.49
CA ASN A 70 -6.18 -10.90 -7.02
C ASN A 70 -5.33 -9.71 -6.56
N PHE A 71 -4.41 -9.24 -7.41
CA PHE A 71 -3.58 -8.08 -7.17
C PHE A 71 -3.64 -7.13 -8.35
N ARG A 72 -3.44 -5.83 -8.12
CA ARG A 72 -3.39 -4.87 -9.23
C ARG A 72 -1.96 -4.69 -9.74
N ASP A 73 -1.80 -4.80 -11.06
CA ASP A 73 -0.52 -4.55 -11.74
C ASP A 73 0.04 -3.16 -11.42
N ASP A 74 -0.80 -2.13 -11.43
CA ASP A 74 -0.37 -0.75 -11.18
C ASP A 74 0.17 -0.55 -9.75
N LEU A 75 -0.43 -1.22 -8.76
CA LEU A 75 0.10 -1.22 -7.41
C LEU A 75 1.42 -1.99 -7.33
N TYR A 76 1.54 -3.14 -8.01
CA TYR A 76 2.78 -3.91 -8.05
C TYR A 76 3.93 -3.06 -8.57
N TYR A 77 3.78 -2.44 -9.74
CA TYR A 77 4.85 -1.59 -10.29
C TYR A 77 5.16 -0.37 -9.43
N ARG A 78 4.17 0.14 -8.68
CA ARG A 78 4.39 1.28 -7.77
C ARG A 78 5.21 0.92 -6.53
N ILE A 79 5.04 -0.28 -5.97
CA ILE A 79 5.74 -0.71 -4.75
C ILE A 79 7.04 -1.45 -5.04
N SER A 80 7.15 -2.10 -6.19
CA SER A 80 8.30 -2.93 -6.59
C SER A 80 9.46 -2.14 -7.21
N THR A 81 9.65 -0.88 -6.81
CA THR A 81 10.80 -0.07 -7.26
C THR A 81 12.13 -0.66 -6.77
N VAL A 82 12.12 -1.21 -5.55
CA VAL A 82 13.25 -1.96 -4.98
C VAL A 82 12.71 -3.22 -4.33
N THR A 83 13.14 -4.38 -4.83
CA THR A 83 12.73 -5.69 -4.33
C THR A 83 13.93 -6.40 -3.72
N ILE A 84 13.75 -6.92 -2.51
CA ILE A 84 14.77 -7.71 -1.81
C ILE A 84 14.23 -9.12 -1.66
N ALA A 85 14.88 -10.08 -2.31
CA ALA A 85 14.58 -11.49 -2.11
C ALA A 85 15.26 -11.95 -0.81
N LEU A 86 14.47 -12.44 0.16
CA LEU A 86 14.99 -13.03 1.38
C LEU A 86 15.37 -14.49 1.12
N PRO A 87 16.53 -14.97 1.63
CA PRO A 87 16.87 -16.39 1.59
C PRO A 87 15.92 -17.21 2.48
N ALA A 88 15.82 -18.50 2.18
CA ALA A 88 15.07 -19.48 2.99
C ALA A 88 15.79 -19.81 4.31
#